data_AF-A0A7K4IBH6-F1
#
_entry.id   AF-A0A7K4IBH6-F1
#
_cell.length_a   1.000
_cell.length_b   1.000
_cell.length_c   1.000
_cell.angle_alpha   90.00
_cell.angle_beta   90.00
_cell.angle_gamma   90.00
#
_symmetry.space_group_name_H-M   'P 1'
#
loop_
_entity.id
_entity.type
_entity.pdbx_description
1 polymer ?
#
loop_
_entity_poly.entity_id
_entity_poly.type
_entity_poly.pdbx_seq_one_letter_code
_entity_poly.pdbx_strand_id
1 'polypeptide(L)' 'MRVLSEAAEVIERHTMRFLCAERTCTFKESVPGLRVCGKSIGPFQSKTEAKLPNWVIEVLIRHGMAEVVPAEAI' A
#
# COMPACT_ATOMS: atom_id res chain seq x y z
N MET A 1 -29.40 -0.75 -19.55
CA MET A 1 -28.14 -0.14 -19.07
C MET A 1 -27.14 -1.24 -18.71
N ARG A 2 -26.35 -1.74 -19.67
CA ARG A 2 -25.33 -2.80 -19.43
C ARG A 2 -23.91 -2.25 -19.27
N VAL A 3 -23.61 -1.13 -19.93
CA VAL A 3 -22.26 -0.54 -19.98
C VAL A 3 -21.81 0.03 -18.63
N LEU A 4 -22.73 0.60 -17.84
CA LEU A 4 -22.42 1.15 -16.51
C LEU A 4 -22.00 0.05 -15.52
N SER A 5 -22.65 -1.13 -15.58
CA SER A 5 -22.29 -2.27 -14.73
C SER A 5 -20.95 -2.90 -15.13
N GLU A 6 -20.65 -2.98 -16.44
CA GLU A 6 -19.37 -3.50 -16.93
C GLU A 6 -18.21 -2.56 -16.58
N ALA A 7 -18.42 -1.25 -16.69
CA ALA A 7 -17.43 -0.25 -16.29
C ALA A 7 -17.13 -0.32 -14.78
N ALA A 8 -18.15 -0.47 -13.93
CA ALA A 8 -17.97 -0.61 -12.49
C ALA A 8 -17.13 -1.86 -12.14
N GLU A 9 -17.40 -2.99 -12.78
CA GLU A 9 -16.64 -4.24 -12.57
C GLU A 9 -15.17 -4.11 -13.02
N VAL A 10 -14.93 -3.40 -14.12
CA VAL A 10 -13.56 -3.12 -14.59
C VAL A 10 -12.83 -2.22 -13.60
N ILE A 11 -13.48 -1.15 -13.11
CA ILE A 11 -12.91 -0.25 -12.11
C ILE A 11 -12.58 -1.02 -10.83
N GLU A 12 -13.52 -1.80 -10.30
CA GLU A 12 -13.32 -2.56 -9.07
C GLU A 12 -12.12 -3.51 -9.18
N ARG A 13 -12.03 -4.25 -10.29
CA ARG A 13 -10.88 -5.14 -10.56
C ARG A 13 -9.56 -4.37 -10.64
N HIS A 14 -9.54 -3.21 -11.30
CA HIS A 14 -8.35 -2.37 -11.36
C HIS A 14 -7.97 -1.80 -9.99
N THR A 15 -8.94 -1.36 -9.19
CA THR A 15 -8.73 -0.89 -7.83
C THR A 15 -8.17 -2.00 -6.95
N MET A 16 -8.72 -3.22 -7.01
CA MET A 16 -8.18 -4.36 -6.26
C MET A 16 -6.75 -4.70 -6.70
N ARG A 17 -6.47 -4.73 -8.00
CA ARG A 17 -5.10 -4.95 -8.51
C ARG A 17 -4.14 -3.87 -8.01
N PHE A 18 -4.57 -2.61 -8.04
CA PHE A 18 -3.77 -1.50 -7.55
C PHE A 18 -3.50 -1.64 -6.05
N LEU A 19 -4.52 -1.91 -5.23
CA LEU A 19 -4.37 -2.05 -3.78
C LEU A 19 -3.48 -3.23 -3.38
N CYS A 20 -3.55 -4.34 -4.12
CA CYS A 20 -2.75 -5.55 -3.87
C CYS A 20 -1.34 -5.49 -4.46
N ALA A 21 -1.05 -4.56 -5.37
CA ALA A 21 0.30 -4.38 -5.90
C ALA A 21 1.26 -3.89 -4.82
N GLU A 22 2.52 -4.33 -4.89
CA GLU A 22 3.54 -3.90 -3.95
C GLU A 22 4.31 -2.68 -4.46
N ARG A 23 4.54 -1.72 -3.58
CA ARG A 23 5.43 -0.57 -3.83
C ARG A 23 6.42 -0.41 -2.70
N THR A 24 7.49 0.34 -2.96
CA THR A 24 8.45 0.71 -1.94
C THR A 24 7.95 1.94 -1.18
N CYS A 25 8.02 1.88 0.14
CA CYS A 25 7.80 3.02 1.01
C CYS A 25 8.98 3.20 1.96
N THR A 26 9.24 4.45 2.36
CA THR A 26 10.21 4.80 3.39
C THR A 26 9.48 5.08 4.70
N PHE A 27 9.93 4.48 5.79
CA PHE A 27 9.34 4.73 7.11
C PHE A 27 9.90 6.02 7.71
N LYS A 28 9.03 6.90 8.20
CA LYS A 28 9.42 8.16 8.85
C LYS A 28 9.88 7.93 10.28
N GLU A 29 9.27 6.95 10.94
CA GLU A 29 9.55 6.55 12.31
C GLU A 29 9.65 5.03 12.43
N SER A 30 10.13 4.54 13.57
CA SER A 30 10.15 3.09 13.81
C SER A 30 8.74 2.59 14.07
N VAL A 31 8.28 1.67 13.24
CA VAL A 31 6.94 1.09 13.34
C VAL A 31 7.05 -0.29 13.99
N PRO A 32 6.42 -0.51 15.17
CA PRO A 32 6.37 -1.84 15.75
C PRO A 32 5.64 -2.79 14.79
N GLY A 33 5.95 -4.09 14.86
CA GLY A 33 5.34 -5.06 13.96
C GLY A 33 3.81 -4.94 13.91
N LEU A 34 3.26 -4.86 12.71
CA LEU A 34 1.82 -4.68 12.46
C LEU A 34 1.16 -6.04 12.28
N ARG A 35 -0.07 -6.19 12.75
CA ARG A 35 -0.90 -7.36 12.44
C ARG A 35 -1.86 -7.00 11.32
N VAL A 36 -1.69 -7.66 10.18
CA VAL A 36 -2.37 -7.40 8.91
C VAL A 36 -2.88 -8.74 8.37
N CYS A 37 -4.20 -8.88 8.17
CA CYS A 37 -4.84 -10.10 7.66
C CYS A 37 -4.41 -11.38 8.41
N GLY A 38 -4.24 -11.29 9.75
CA GLY A 38 -3.79 -12.40 10.58
C GLY A 38 -2.29 -12.71 10.51
N LYS A 39 -1.50 -11.98 9.71
CA LYS A 39 -0.05 -12.09 9.63
C LYS A 39 0.61 -10.92 10.34
N SER A 40 1.73 -11.17 11.02
CA SER A 40 2.58 -10.10 11.54
C SER A 40 3.59 -9.68 10.47
N ILE A 41 3.74 -8.37 10.25
CA ILE A 41 4.73 -7.78 9.35
C ILE A 41 5.59 -6.76 10.10
N GLY A 42 6.88 -6.66 9.78
CA GLY A 42 7.84 -5.84 10.53
C GLY A 42 8.52 -6.60 11.67
N PRO A 43 9.17 -5.92 12.63
CA PRO A 43 9.21 -4.46 12.84
C PRO A 43 9.95 -3.70 11.73
N PHE A 44 9.65 -2.42 11.59
CA PHE A 44 10.29 -1.53 10.61
C PHE A 44 11.03 -0.40 11.33
N GLN A 45 12.22 -0.05 10.83
CA GLN A 45 13.04 1.00 11.43
C GLN A 45 12.84 2.33 10.68
N SER A 46 12.96 3.45 11.40
CA SER A 46 12.95 4.78 10.78
C SER A 46 14.01 4.87 9.67
N LYS A 47 13.65 5.56 8.58
CA LYS A 47 14.45 5.77 7.36
C LYS A 47 14.81 4.50 6.59
N THR A 48 14.23 3.36 6.94
CA THR A 48 14.35 2.15 6.11
C THR A 48 13.27 2.11 5.05
N GLU A 49 13.58 1.42 3.97
CA GLU A 49 12.64 1.12 2.91
C GLU A 49 12.10 -0.30 3.07
N ALA A 50 10.82 -0.49 2.79
CA ALA A 50 10.25 -1.81 2.59
C ALA A 50 9.30 -1.83 1.43
N LYS A 51 9.17 -3.01 0.83
CA LYS A 51 8.19 -3.28 -0.20
C LYS A 51 6.93 -3.84 0.47
N LEU A 52 5.80 -3.15 0.31
CA LEU A 52 4.53 -3.50 0.94
C LEU A 52 3.37 -3.34 -0.04
N PRO A 53 2.24 -4.04 0.16
CA PRO A 53 1.03 -3.79 -0.62
C PRO A 53 0.57 -2.34 -0.49
N ASN A 54 0.09 -1.74 -1.57
CA ASN A 54 -0.34 -0.34 -1.60
C ASN A 54 -1.36 -0.03 -0.51
N TRP A 55 -2.31 -0.92 -0.26
CA TRP A 55 -3.28 -0.70 0.80
C TRP A 55 -2.63 -0.58 2.20
N VAL A 56 -1.55 -1.31 2.47
CA VAL A 56 -0.80 -1.21 3.75
C VAL A 56 -0.08 0.14 3.81
N ILE A 57 0.55 0.54 2.71
CA ILE A 57 1.27 1.81 2.59
C ILE A 57 0.31 2.98 2.78
N GLU A 58 -0.87 2.97 2.18
CA GLU A 58 -1.91 4.00 2.35
C GLU A 58 -2.32 4.14 3.82
N VAL A 59 -2.49 3.03 4.55
CA VAL A 59 -2.78 3.06 5.99
C VAL A 59 -1.62 3.71 6.75
N LEU A 60 -0.37 3.32 6.47
CA LEU A 60 0.81 3.88 7.11
C LEU A 60 0.98 5.38 6.84
N ILE A 61 0.74 5.82 5.60
CA ILE A 61 0.78 7.23 5.20
C ILE A 61 -0.30 8.03 5.93
N ARG A 62 -1.53 7.50 6.00
CA ARG A 62 -2.63 8.15 6.72
C ARG A 62 -2.32 8.39 8.19
N HIS A 63 -1.50 7.53 8.79
CA HIS A 63 -1.01 7.68 10.15
C HIS A 63 0.31 8.45 10.27
N GLY A 64 0.88 8.96 9.16
CA GLY A 64 2.13 9.72 9.15
C GLY A 64 3.40 8.87 9.32
N MET A 65 3.29 7.55 9.27
CA MET A 65 4.37 6.61 9.60
C MET A 65 5.28 6.29 8.41
N ALA A 66 4.81 6.49 7.18
CA ALA A 66 5.55 6.19 5.96
C ALA A 66 5.29 7.23 4.86
N GLU A 67 6.09 7.19 3.80
CA GLU A 67 5.86 7.86 2.53
C GLU A 67 6.18 6.92 1.37
N VAL A 68 5.48 7.08 0.25
CA VAL A 68 5.79 6.30 -0.95
C VAL A 68 7.08 6.84 -1.55
N VAL A 69 8.01 5.95 -1.88
CA VAL A 69 9.16 6.34 -2.70
C VAL A 69 8.61 6.66 -4.10
N PRO A 70 8.83 7.87 -4.64
CA PRO A 70 8.48 8.17 -6.02
C PRO A 70 9.07 7.07 -6.89
N ALA A 71 8.26 6.46 -7.75
CA ALA A 71 8.84 5.57 -8.75
C ALA A 71 9.90 6.39 -9.47
N GLU A 72 11.14 5.90 -9.53
CA GLU A 72 12.15 6.48 -10.42
C GLU A 72 11.46 6.64 -11.76
N ALA A 73 11.27 7.89 -12.19
CA ALA A 73 10.68 8.18 -13.47
C ALA A 73 11.61 7.57 -14.51
N ILE A 74 11.16 6.48 -15.14
CA ILE A 74 11.83 5.87 -16.28
C ILE A 74 11.55 6.75 -17.50
#